data_AF-A0A933CMX5-F1
#
_entry.id   AF-A0A933CMX5-F1
#
_cell.length_a   1.000
_cell.length_b   1.000
_cell.length_c   1.000
_cell.angle_alpha   90.00
_cell.angle_beta   90.00
_cell.angle_gamma   90.00
#
_symmetry.space_group_name_H-M   'P 1'
#
loop_
_entity.id
_entity.type
_entity.pdbx_description
1 polymer ?
#
loop_
_entity_poly.entity_id
_entity_poly.type
_entity_poly.pdbx_seq_one_letter_code
_entity_poly.pdbx_strand_id
1 'polypeptide(L)'
;MKTEDTIRLGLSLPMFLASLLALCTGIFPGLLGVWLWNAWRIAVPEYIKVGHAHAAWWSVLILIAGILLPGLHLKPRLRKFVLTTSFVAVPAWMAALAVYYIRKAARGVIAPLPLSPGAEPNVEYLTYGTGIFAIEVWFFTALALVFLAALGVRRLCRPELLGSRFDFVTRVEIPRRIFRVPLIVAPLALLVGWEMTLGFKSRGLAIEPAALVQLHSHTLFFAVGYLMTLIAMCALGVNNRVFHLAYRLGNLAIPLIVAAWTAFSFLELQSLVHVAPAALYFALVVLGFAALLGRFGLKDPEALHCDFIRHAMVYTWLLMVLLVAVGPVISLGWDTDPNVTVTYSQPQGLSYPGPYPEKYVGTAPVANSPRGLENLHLSPGSWSHVALFWLLALLLTGKRIEQTLGRPGLLFMLATMIPLAPILNAFGRVAAWADLPSGIGGMWFAAHPLMFFNVFVLAGMVVTVMRRLVQEEKAEIVESAKNMALAW
;
A
#
# COMPACT_ATOMS: atom_id res chain seq x y z
N MET A 1 -20.18 -11.28 22.66
CA MET A 1 -18.90 -11.76 22.10
C MET A 1 -17.92 -11.90 23.26
N LYS A 2 -17.25 -13.04 23.42
CA LYS A 2 -16.17 -13.17 24.42
C LYS A 2 -15.04 -12.19 24.03
N THR A 3 -14.51 -11.46 25.00
CA THR A 3 -13.45 -10.45 24.86
C THR A 3 -12.11 -10.98 24.33
N GLU A 4 -11.92 -12.30 24.25
CA GLU A 4 -10.69 -12.92 23.71
C GLU A 4 -10.61 -12.95 22.17
N ASP A 5 -11.72 -12.68 21.47
CA ASP A 5 -11.85 -12.82 20.01
C ASP A 5 -11.62 -11.52 19.23
N THR A 6 -11.29 -10.42 19.91
CA THR A 6 -11.04 -9.12 19.32
C THR A 6 -9.60 -8.65 19.57
N ILE A 7 -9.15 -7.69 18.75
CA ILE A 7 -7.89 -6.96 18.94
C ILE A 7 -8.22 -5.49 19.02
N ARG A 8 -7.58 -4.82 19.98
CA ARG A 8 -7.67 -3.37 20.10
C ARG A 8 -6.76 -2.71 19.07
N LEU A 9 -7.32 -1.82 18.26
CA LEU A 9 -6.56 -1.06 17.28
C LEU A 9 -5.79 0.08 17.95
N GLY A 10 -4.68 0.46 17.32
CA GLY A 10 -3.84 1.54 17.78
C GLY A 10 -3.03 2.16 16.65
N LEU A 11 -1.97 2.85 17.03
CA LEU A 11 -0.88 3.23 16.13
C LEU A 11 0.44 3.17 16.90
N SER A 12 1.36 2.35 16.44
CA SER A 12 2.76 2.39 16.91
C SER A 12 3.49 3.50 16.15
N LEU A 13 3.84 4.59 16.84
CA LEU A 13 4.52 5.75 16.22
C LEU A 13 5.83 5.35 15.50
N PRO A 14 6.67 4.45 16.02
CA PRO A 14 7.87 3.99 15.31
C PRO A 14 7.54 3.23 14.01
N MET A 15 6.50 2.38 14.00
CA MET A 15 6.07 1.69 12.77
C MET A 15 5.50 2.68 11.77
N PHE A 16 4.77 3.70 12.23
CA PHE A 16 4.27 4.74 11.34
C PHE A 16 5.43 5.51 10.70
N LEU A 17 6.46 5.86 11.48
CA LEU A 17 7.68 6.48 10.95
C LEU A 17 8.42 5.56 9.96
N ALA A 18 8.51 4.25 10.24
CA ALA A 18 9.09 3.28 9.32
C ALA A 18 8.31 3.19 7.99
N SER A 19 6.97 3.24 8.05
CA SER A 19 6.11 3.31 6.85
C SER A 19 6.39 4.58 6.05
N LEU A 20 6.46 5.74 6.71
CA LEU A 20 6.80 7.02 6.06
C LEU A 20 8.20 6.98 5.44
N LEU A 21 9.18 6.35 6.11
CA LEU A 21 10.54 6.18 5.58
C LEU A 21 10.56 5.28 4.33
N ALA A 22 9.87 4.13 4.38
CA ALA A 22 9.73 3.22 3.24
C ALA A 22 9.14 3.95 2.02
N LEU A 23 8.12 4.76 2.28
CA LEU A 23 7.46 5.52 1.22
C LEU A 23 8.32 6.71 0.73
N CYS A 24 9.06 7.39 1.59
CA CYS A 24 10.11 8.34 1.19
C CYS A 24 11.16 7.70 0.29
N THR A 25 11.60 6.48 0.60
CA THR A 25 12.58 5.73 -0.21
C THR A 25 12.03 5.38 -1.60
N GLY A 26 10.72 5.28 -1.77
CA GLY A 26 10.06 5.14 -3.07
C GLY A 26 9.82 6.47 -3.81
N ILE A 27 9.31 7.50 -3.12
CA ILE A 27 8.99 8.80 -3.74
C ILE A 27 10.25 9.52 -4.22
N PHE A 28 11.31 9.55 -3.41
CA PHE A 28 12.48 10.38 -3.71
C PHE A 28 13.18 9.98 -5.02
N PRO A 29 13.46 8.69 -5.28
CA PRO A 29 13.94 8.26 -6.60
C PRO A 29 12.95 8.56 -7.72
N GLY A 30 11.64 8.43 -7.48
CA GLY A 30 10.59 8.76 -8.45
C GLY A 30 10.62 10.24 -8.85
N LEU A 31 10.69 11.15 -7.88
CA LEU A 31 10.87 12.59 -8.08
C LEU A 31 12.13 12.88 -8.89
N LEU A 32 13.26 12.30 -8.49
CA LEU A 32 14.54 12.48 -9.18
C LEU A 32 14.45 11.99 -10.63
N GLY A 33 13.91 10.80 -10.86
CA GLY A 33 13.75 10.23 -12.19
C GLY A 33 12.97 11.15 -13.11
N VAL A 34 11.84 11.66 -12.62
CA VAL A 34 10.98 12.50 -13.46
C VAL A 34 11.57 13.90 -13.66
N TRP A 35 12.26 14.44 -12.66
CA TRP A 35 13.02 15.68 -12.85
C TRP A 35 14.15 15.52 -13.89
N LEU A 36 14.92 14.43 -13.82
CA LEU A 36 15.98 14.11 -14.80
C LEU A 36 15.42 13.95 -16.22
N TRP A 37 14.27 13.31 -16.37
CA TRP A 37 13.59 13.22 -17.66
C TRP A 37 13.18 14.59 -18.19
N ASN A 38 12.61 15.45 -17.35
CA ASN A 38 12.12 16.75 -17.80
C ASN A 38 13.24 17.73 -18.11
N ALA A 39 14.25 17.81 -17.24
CA ALA A 39 15.36 18.72 -17.41
C ALA A 39 16.26 18.29 -18.58
N TRP A 40 16.51 16.99 -18.72
CA TRP A 40 17.60 16.48 -19.56
C TRP A 40 17.19 15.35 -20.51
N ARG A 41 15.91 14.98 -20.57
CA ARG A 41 15.40 13.86 -21.39
C ARG A 41 16.10 12.51 -21.09
N ILE A 42 16.64 12.37 -19.88
CA ILE A 42 17.27 11.14 -19.42
C ILE A 42 16.19 10.14 -19.02
N ALA A 43 16.19 8.97 -19.65
CA ALA A 43 15.25 7.91 -19.32
C ALA A 43 15.37 7.51 -17.85
N VAL A 44 14.24 7.43 -17.16
CA VAL A 44 14.20 6.99 -15.76
C VAL A 44 14.66 5.54 -15.67
N PRO A 45 15.71 5.23 -14.88
CA PRO A 45 16.20 3.87 -14.70
C PRO A 45 15.10 2.92 -14.22
N GLU A 46 15.15 1.66 -14.67
CA GLU A 46 14.15 0.65 -14.35
C GLU A 46 14.05 0.37 -12.84
N TYR A 47 15.18 0.33 -12.13
CA TYR A 47 15.20 0.14 -10.67
C TYR A 47 14.47 1.24 -9.90
N ILE A 48 14.42 2.46 -10.43
CA ILE A 48 13.67 3.56 -9.81
C ILE A 48 12.16 3.29 -9.95
N LYS A 49 11.72 2.75 -11.09
CA LYS A 49 10.30 2.43 -11.35
C LYS A 49 9.82 1.26 -10.48
N VAL A 50 10.58 0.17 -10.51
CA VAL A 50 10.32 -1.03 -9.70
C VAL A 50 10.38 -0.67 -8.22
N GLY A 51 11.43 0.04 -7.83
CA GLY A 51 11.67 0.45 -6.46
C GLY A 51 10.58 1.36 -5.89
N HIS A 52 10.18 2.38 -6.66
CA HIS A 52 9.10 3.30 -6.31
C HIS A 52 7.79 2.56 -6.00
N ALA A 53 7.38 1.65 -6.90
CA ALA A 53 6.12 0.93 -6.74
C ALA A 53 6.15 -0.02 -5.53
N HIS A 54 7.21 -0.80 -5.36
CA HIS A 54 7.29 -1.79 -4.27
C HIS A 54 7.42 -1.11 -2.90
N ALA A 55 8.24 -0.07 -2.79
CA ALA A 55 8.43 0.65 -1.53
C ALA A 55 7.14 1.34 -1.06
N ALA A 56 6.32 1.85 -1.99
CA ALA A 56 5.00 2.39 -1.68
C ALA A 56 4.07 1.31 -1.09
N TRP A 57 4.05 0.09 -1.63
CA TRP A 57 3.22 -1.00 -1.09
C TRP A 57 3.71 -1.52 0.25
N TRP A 58 5.02 -1.65 0.40
CA TRP A 58 5.61 -2.09 1.65
C TRP A 58 5.29 -1.11 2.78
N SER A 59 5.22 0.20 2.47
CA SER A 59 4.77 1.20 3.44
C SER A 59 3.35 0.95 3.95
N VAL A 60 2.43 0.51 3.09
CA VAL A 60 1.04 0.20 3.48
C VAL A 60 1.01 -1.00 4.42
N LEU A 61 1.75 -2.06 4.09
CA LEU A 61 1.83 -3.24 4.95
C LEU A 61 2.48 -2.93 6.31
N ILE A 62 3.54 -2.11 6.33
CA ILE A 62 4.16 -1.62 7.58
C ILE A 62 3.14 -0.81 8.40
N LEU A 63 2.34 0.05 7.76
CA LEU A 63 1.34 0.86 8.47
C LEU A 63 0.21 0.00 9.05
N ILE A 64 -0.29 -0.99 8.31
CA ILE A 64 -1.27 -1.95 8.83
C ILE A 64 -0.68 -2.67 10.04
N ALA A 65 0.54 -3.18 9.93
CA ALA A 65 1.23 -3.80 11.06
C ALA A 65 1.37 -2.83 12.24
N GLY A 66 1.67 -1.55 11.97
CA GLY A 66 1.74 -0.48 12.96
C GLY A 66 0.41 -0.16 13.66
N ILE A 67 -0.71 -0.31 12.97
CA ILE A 67 -2.06 -0.15 13.55
C ILE A 67 -2.40 -1.30 14.51
N LEU A 68 -1.94 -2.51 14.19
CA LEU A 68 -2.24 -3.71 14.97
C LEU A 68 -1.30 -3.88 16.17
N LEU A 69 -0.01 -3.54 15.99
CA LEU A 69 1.06 -3.84 16.94
C LEU A 69 0.76 -3.45 18.40
N PRO A 70 0.14 -2.28 18.69
CA PRO A 70 -0.22 -1.90 20.06
C PRO A 70 -1.12 -2.90 20.78
N GLY A 71 -2.08 -3.51 20.07
CA GLY A 71 -3.06 -4.44 20.66
C GLY A 71 -2.61 -5.90 20.70
N LEU A 72 -1.45 -6.24 20.14
CA LEU A 72 -1.00 -7.64 20.00
C LEU A 72 -0.08 -8.13 21.12
N HIS A 73 0.42 -7.24 21.98
CA HIS A 73 1.34 -7.55 23.09
C HIS A 73 2.42 -8.59 22.69
N LEU A 74 3.11 -8.36 21.58
CA LEU A 74 4.17 -9.24 21.09
C LEU A 74 5.31 -9.37 22.12
N LYS A 75 5.96 -10.54 22.15
CA LYS A 75 7.19 -10.74 22.93
C LYS A 75 8.20 -9.63 22.61
N PRO A 76 8.93 -9.06 23.60
CA PRO A 76 9.79 -7.90 23.37
C PRO A 76 10.85 -8.10 22.28
N ARG A 77 11.43 -9.30 22.19
CA ARG A 77 12.39 -9.66 21.13
C ARG A 77 11.75 -9.65 19.75
N LEU A 78 10.55 -10.22 19.60
CA LEU A 78 9.81 -10.23 18.33
C LEU A 78 9.39 -8.82 17.94
N ARG A 79 8.91 -8.03 18.90
CA ARG A 79 8.57 -6.64 18.69
C ARG A 79 9.78 -5.82 18.21
N LYS A 80 10.94 -5.98 18.87
CA LYS A 80 12.20 -5.33 18.45
C LYS A 80 12.60 -5.76 17.05
N PHE A 81 12.52 -7.05 16.74
CA PHE A 81 12.80 -7.58 15.40
C PHE A 81 11.88 -6.93 14.33
N VAL A 82 10.56 -6.94 14.53
CA VAL A 82 9.59 -6.32 13.61
C VAL A 82 9.90 -4.84 13.38
N LEU A 83 10.16 -4.10 14.46
CA LEU A 83 10.51 -2.68 14.38
C LEU A 83 11.79 -2.47 13.59
N THR A 84 12.88 -3.15 13.96
CA THR A 84 14.18 -3.02 13.27
C THR A 84 14.07 -3.40 11.80
N THR A 85 13.41 -4.51 11.46
CA THR A 85 13.21 -4.93 10.07
C THR A 85 12.41 -3.89 9.28
N SER A 86 11.36 -3.31 9.86
CA SER A 86 10.54 -2.31 9.17
C SER A 86 11.31 -1.03 8.81
N PHE A 87 12.33 -0.65 9.61
CA PHE A 87 13.20 0.49 9.31
C PHE A 87 14.29 0.17 8.29
N VAL A 88 14.86 -1.05 8.34
CA VAL A 88 16.10 -1.37 7.62
C VAL A 88 15.84 -2.08 6.28
N ALA A 89 14.81 -2.92 6.20
CA ALA A 89 14.63 -3.80 5.05
C ALA A 89 14.33 -3.04 3.76
N VAL A 90 13.45 -2.02 3.79
CA VAL A 90 13.10 -1.26 2.57
C VAL A 90 14.28 -0.46 2.02
N PRO A 91 15.02 0.33 2.84
CA PRO A 91 16.23 1.00 2.35
C PRO A 91 17.31 0.03 1.88
N ALA A 92 17.52 -1.09 2.59
CA ALA A 92 18.50 -2.10 2.19
C ALA A 92 18.13 -2.76 0.85
N TRP A 93 16.85 -3.08 0.66
CA TRP A 93 16.35 -3.63 -0.61
C TRP A 93 16.51 -2.64 -1.76
N MET A 94 16.16 -1.37 -1.55
CA MET A 94 16.37 -0.31 -2.55
C MET A 94 17.84 -0.13 -2.91
N ALA A 95 18.74 -0.17 -1.93
CA ALA A 95 20.18 -0.08 -2.17
C ALA A 95 20.69 -1.30 -2.94
N ALA A 96 20.27 -2.51 -2.58
CA ALA A 96 20.62 -3.74 -3.29
C ALA A 96 20.13 -3.72 -4.75
N LEU A 97 18.90 -3.25 -4.96
CA LEU A 97 18.31 -3.08 -6.29
C LEU A 97 19.11 -2.06 -7.11
N ALA A 98 19.45 -0.91 -6.54
CA ALA A 98 20.26 0.11 -7.22
C ALA A 98 21.64 -0.43 -7.60
N VAL A 99 22.34 -1.12 -6.69
CA VAL A 99 23.66 -1.72 -6.96
C VAL A 99 23.59 -2.76 -8.07
N TYR A 100 22.56 -3.60 -8.07
CA TYR A 100 22.33 -4.59 -9.13
C TYR A 100 22.22 -3.92 -10.50
N TYR A 101 21.37 -2.90 -10.65
CA TYR A 101 21.17 -2.23 -11.93
C TYR A 101 22.37 -1.36 -12.36
N ILE A 102 23.07 -0.71 -11.43
CA ILE A 102 24.27 0.09 -11.74
C ILE A 102 25.40 -0.81 -12.26
N ARG A 103 25.63 -1.97 -11.61
CA ARG A 103 26.67 -2.91 -12.07
C ARG A 103 26.34 -3.53 -13.42
N LYS A 104 25.06 -3.86 -13.65
CA LYS A 104 24.56 -4.31 -14.95
C LYS A 104 24.85 -3.28 -16.06
N ALA A 105 24.60 -1.99 -15.80
CA ALA A 105 24.85 -0.92 -16.77
C ALA A 105 26.35 -0.67 -17.01
N ALA A 106 27.18 -0.65 -15.96
CA ALA A 106 28.61 -0.33 -16.04
C ALA A 106 29.43 -1.32 -16.88
N ARG A 107 28.94 -2.54 -17.09
CA ARG A 107 29.65 -3.59 -17.84
C ARG A 107 29.26 -3.66 -19.33
N GLY A 108 28.46 -2.72 -19.83
CA GLY A 108 27.95 -2.76 -21.21
C GLY A 108 27.02 -3.95 -21.48
N VAL A 109 26.57 -4.62 -20.41
CA VAL A 109 25.69 -5.79 -20.43
C VAL A 109 24.26 -5.29 -20.68
N ILE A 110 24.00 -4.91 -21.94
CA ILE A 110 22.70 -5.17 -22.58
C ILE A 110 22.71 -6.66 -22.98
N ALA A 111 23.04 -7.57 -22.05
CA ALA A 111 23.15 -8.97 -22.44
C ALA A 111 21.76 -9.47 -22.85
N PRO A 112 21.65 -10.15 -24.01
CA PRO A 112 20.52 -11.00 -24.26
C PRO A 112 20.36 -11.95 -23.08
N LEU A 113 19.13 -12.31 -22.75
CA LEU A 113 18.85 -13.49 -21.91
C LEU A 113 19.77 -14.64 -22.37
N PRO A 114 20.34 -15.43 -21.46
CA PRO A 114 21.23 -16.52 -21.84
C PRO A 114 20.54 -17.37 -22.91
N LEU A 115 21.21 -17.51 -24.06
CA LEU A 115 20.68 -18.14 -25.27
C LEU A 115 20.35 -19.63 -25.08
N SER A 116 20.73 -20.22 -23.95
CA SER A 116 20.49 -21.62 -23.63
C SER A 116 20.29 -21.83 -22.11
N PRO A 117 19.33 -22.68 -21.72
CA PRO A 117 19.20 -23.13 -20.33
C PRO A 117 20.51 -23.77 -19.86
N GLY A 118 21.08 -23.27 -18.75
CA GLY A 118 22.31 -23.83 -18.15
C GLY A 118 23.63 -23.19 -18.59
N ALA A 119 23.62 -22.16 -19.45
CA ALA A 119 24.82 -21.32 -19.63
C ALA A 119 25.12 -20.57 -18.31
N GLU A 120 26.41 -20.54 -17.92
CA GLU A 120 26.93 -20.34 -16.57
C GLU A 120 26.08 -19.51 -15.59
N PRO A 121 25.99 -19.92 -14.31
CA PRO A 121 25.30 -19.17 -13.28
C PRO A 121 25.90 -17.77 -13.20
N ASN A 122 25.22 -16.79 -13.81
CA ASN A 122 25.68 -15.43 -13.84
C ASN A 122 25.77 -14.98 -12.38
N VAL A 123 26.99 -14.81 -11.85
CA VAL A 123 27.27 -14.55 -10.42
C VAL A 123 26.44 -13.37 -9.91
N GLU A 124 26.06 -12.46 -10.80
CA GLU A 124 25.14 -11.35 -10.52
C GLU A 124 23.72 -11.78 -10.15
N TYR A 125 23.14 -12.79 -10.82
CA TYR A 125 21.83 -13.33 -10.47
C TYR A 125 21.88 -14.07 -9.12
N LEU A 126 22.94 -14.86 -8.90
CA LEU A 126 23.13 -15.63 -7.68
C LEU A 126 23.51 -14.78 -6.46
N THR A 127 24.18 -13.64 -6.65
CA THR A 127 24.61 -12.80 -5.51
C THR A 127 23.64 -11.65 -5.27
N TYR A 128 23.20 -10.94 -6.32
CA TYR A 128 22.29 -9.80 -6.17
C TYR A 128 20.83 -10.20 -6.22
N GLY A 129 20.45 -11.12 -7.12
CA GLY A 129 19.08 -11.64 -7.16
C GLY A 129 18.72 -12.37 -5.87
N THR A 130 19.60 -13.25 -5.39
CA THR A 130 19.44 -13.92 -4.09
C THR A 130 19.48 -12.94 -2.92
N GLY A 131 20.34 -11.91 -2.97
CA GLY A 131 20.41 -10.88 -1.93
C GLY A 131 19.13 -10.05 -1.82
N ILE A 132 18.60 -9.58 -2.96
CA ILE A 132 17.31 -8.86 -3.05
C ILE A 132 16.18 -9.76 -2.53
N PHE A 133 16.12 -11.01 -3.00
CA PHE A 133 15.12 -11.98 -2.57
C PHE A 133 15.20 -12.30 -1.06
N ALA A 134 16.40 -12.46 -0.51
CA ALA A 134 16.59 -12.70 0.91
C ALA A 134 16.09 -11.53 1.77
N ILE A 135 16.27 -10.28 1.31
CA ILE A 135 15.73 -9.09 1.99
C ILE A 135 14.20 -9.08 1.92
N GLU A 136 13.60 -9.45 0.78
CA GLU A 136 12.14 -9.59 0.66
C GLU A 136 11.59 -10.63 1.64
N VAL A 137 12.16 -11.84 1.65
CA VAL A 137 11.75 -12.91 2.56
C VAL A 137 11.90 -12.46 4.01
N TRP A 138 13.01 -11.80 4.36
CA TRP A 138 13.23 -11.24 5.69
C TRP A 138 12.13 -10.22 6.07
N PHE A 139 11.83 -9.29 5.17
CA PHE A 139 10.80 -8.27 5.35
C PHE A 139 9.41 -8.88 5.56
N PHE A 140 8.97 -9.75 4.64
CA PHE A 140 7.65 -10.38 4.72
C PHE A 140 7.53 -11.33 5.91
N THR A 141 8.61 -11.99 6.32
CA THR A 141 8.62 -12.81 7.55
C THR A 141 8.34 -11.96 8.79
N ALA A 142 8.95 -10.77 8.90
CA ALA A 142 8.69 -9.88 10.04
C ALA A 142 7.23 -9.43 10.08
N LEU A 143 6.65 -9.05 8.95
CA LEU A 143 5.24 -8.67 8.87
C LEU A 143 4.31 -9.86 9.16
N ALA A 144 4.63 -11.06 8.66
CA ALA A 144 3.85 -12.26 8.90
C ALA A 144 3.72 -12.57 10.40
N LEU A 145 4.76 -12.34 11.21
CA LEU A 145 4.69 -12.51 12.66
C LEU A 145 3.63 -11.62 13.32
N VAL A 146 3.50 -10.36 12.85
CA VAL A 146 2.46 -9.44 13.35
C VAL A 146 1.08 -9.96 12.98
N PHE A 147 0.88 -10.36 11.72
CA PHE A 147 -0.42 -10.83 11.27
C PHE A 147 -0.82 -12.18 11.87
N LEU A 148 0.13 -13.11 12.07
CA LEU A 148 -0.13 -14.37 12.79
C LEU A 148 -0.53 -14.13 14.25
N ALA A 149 0.10 -13.16 14.92
CA ALA A 149 -0.34 -12.73 16.25
C ALA A 149 -1.75 -12.10 16.19
N ALA A 150 -2.06 -11.35 15.14
CA ALA A 150 -3.40 -10.80 14.91
C ALA A 150 -4.46 -11.89 14.67
N LEU A 151 -4.08 -13.00 14.05
CA LEU A 151 -4.96 -14.16 13.90
C LEU A 151 -5.23 -14.91 15.21
N GLY A 152 -4.36 -14.72 16.22
CA GLY A 152 -4.50 -15.35 17.54
C GLY A 152 -3.44 -16.40 17.88
N VAL A 153 -2.30 -16.44 17.17
CA VAL A 153 -1.20 -17.36 17.50
C VAL A 153 -0.55 -16.95 18.83
N ARG A 154 -1.04 -17.54 19.94
CA ARG A 154 -0.68 -17.17 21.32
C ARG A 154 0.82 -17.28 21.63
N ARG A 155 1.56 -18.17 20.96
CA ARG A 155 3.01 -18.38 21.18
C ARG A 155 3.86 -17.13 20.89
N LEU A 156 3.35 -16.18 20.11
CA LEU A 156 4.04 -14.94 19.72
C LEU A 156 3.83 -13.80 20.73
N CYS A 157 2.81 -13.90 21.58
CA CYS A 157 2.37 -12.84 22.48
C CYS A 157 2.76 -13.14 23.94
N ARG A 158 2.80 -12.08 24.76
CA ARG A 158 2.85 -12.18 26.22
C ARG A 158 1.84 -11.18 26.81
N PRO A 159 0.70 -11.65 27.34
CA PRO A 159 -0.44 -10.79 27.68
C PRO A 159 -0.16 -9.79 28.82
N GLU A 160 0.85 -10.03 29.66
CA GLU A 160 1.19 -9.20 30.83
C GLU A 160 2.11 -8.00 30.54
N LEU A 161 2.60 -7.85 29.30
CA LEU A 161 3.50 -6.74 28.95
C LEU A 161 2.72 -5.46 28.68
N LEU A 162 3.03 -4.41 29.45
CA LEU A 162 2.62 -3.04 29.16
C LEU A 162 3.10 -2.63 27.75
N GLY A 163 2.21 -1.97 27.00
CA GLY A 163 2.50 -1.44 25.67
C GLY A 163 3.67 -0.45 25.69
N SER A 164 4.26 -0.17 24.52
CA SER A 164 5.31 0.85 24.44
C SER A 164 4.72 2.24 24.73
N ARG A 165 5.47 3.13 25.38
CA ARG A 165 5.07 4.54 25.54
C ARG A 165 4.79 5.25 24.20
N PHE A 166 5.38 4.76 23.11
CA PHE A 166 5.18 5.27 21.76
C PHE A 166 4.02 4.58 21.02
N ASP A 167 3.21 3.79 21.73
CA ASP A 167 1.99 3.20 21.19
C ASP A 167 0.76 3.98 21.64
N PHE A 168 -0.02 4.41 20.66
CA PHE A 168 -1.35 4.92 20.91
C PHE A 168 -2.34 3.79 20.79
N VAL A 169 -2.95 3.42 21.92
CA VAL A 169 -4.01 2.41 21.98
C VAL A 169 -5.36 3.13 21.95
N THR A 170 -6.27 2.70 21.07
CA THR A 170 -7.63 3.26 20.95
C THR A 170 -8.66 2.38 21.65
N ARG A 171 -9.93 2.83 21.74
CA ARG A 171 -11.03 1.98 22.21
C ARG A 171 -11.64 1.10 21.10
N VAL A 172 -11.16 1.25 19.86
CA VAL A 172 -11.70 0.52 18.72
C VAL A 172 -11.21 -0.91 18.76
N GLU A 173 -12.15 -1.86 18.67
CA GLU A 173 -11.85 -3.28 18.65
C GLU A 173 -12.26 -3.89 17.31
N ILE A 174 -11.44 -4.81 16.82
CA ILE A 174 -11.66 -5.51 15.55
C ILE A 174 -11.68 -7.02 15.77
N PRO A 175 -12.64 -7.77 15.19
CA PRO A 175 -12.67 -9.23 15.34
C PRO A 175 -11.47 -9.91 14.66
N ARG A 176 -10.76 -10.81 15.36
CA ARG A 176 -9.57 -11.51 14.82
C ARG A 176 -9.84 -12.30 13.55
N ARG A 177 -11.06 -12.82 13.39
CA ARG A 177 -11.47 -13.62 12.23
C ARG A 177 -11.39 -12.88 10.89
N ILE A 178 -11.31 -11.54 10.88
CA ILE A 178 -11.20 -10.78 9.64
C ILE A 178 -9.86 -11.00 8.93
N PHE A 179 -8.83 -11.36 9.68
CA PHE A 179 -7.49 -11.55 9.14
C PHE A 179 -7.33 -12.89 8.42
N ARG A 180 -8.25 -13.86 8.60
CA ARG A 180 -8.14 -15.23 8.06
C ARG A 180 -7.91 -15.26 6.55
N VAL A 181 -8.82 -14.66 5.79
CA VAL A 181 -8.76 -14.71 4.31
C VAL A 181 -7.57 -13.92 3.78
N PRO A 182 -7.33 -12.66 4.19
CA PRO A 182 -6.12 -11.93 3.80
C PRO A 182 -4.81 -12.67 4.13
N LEU A 183 -4.73 -13.34 5.29
CA LEU A 183 -3.54 -14.08 5.71
C LEU A 183 -3.28 -15.38 4.95
N ILE A 184 -4.28 -15.94 4.28
CA ILE A 184 -4.09 -17.09 3.41
C ILE A 184 -3.72 -16.60 2.01
N VAL A 185 -4.50 -15.63 1.51
CA VAL A 185 -4.43 -15.18 0.14
C VAL A 185 -3.19 -14.34 -0.15
N ALA A 186 -2.79 -13.43 0.75
CA ALA A 186 -1.62 -12.59 0.52
C ALA A 186 -0.29 -13.38 0.48
N PRO A 187 -0.02 -14.34 1.40
CA PRO A 187 1.16 -15.19 1.29
C PRO A 187 1.14 -16.08 0.05
N LEU A 188 -0.02 -16.64 -0.33
CA LEU A 188 -0.12 -17.41 -1.58
C LEU A 188 0.21 -16.56 -2.79
N ALA A 189 -0.30 -15.33 -2.86
CA ALA A 189 0.03 -14.38 -3.93
C ALA A 189 1.53 -14.04 -3.97
N LEU A 190 2.16 -13.86 -2.80
CA LEU A 190 3.61 -13.65 -2.69
C LEU A 190 4.40 -14.85 -3.19
N LEU A 191 4.03 -16.07 -2.76
CA LEU A 191 4.67 -17.31 -3.18
C LEU A 191 4.52 -17.53 -4.68
N VAL A 192 3.32 -17.36 -5.24
CA VAL A 192 3.09 -17.45 -6.69
C VAL A 192 3.93 -16.42 -7.44
N GLY A 193 3.99 -15.17 -6.96
CA GLY A 193 4.83 -14.14 -7.57
C GLY A 193 6.32 -14.51 -7.58
N TRP A 194 6.82 -15.08 -6.48
CA TRP A 194 8.19 -15.56 -6.36
C TRP A 194 8.45 -16.78 -7.27
N GLU A 195 7.57 -17.78 -7.25
CA GLU A 195 7.70 -18.98 -8.10
C GLU A 195 7.66 -18.63 -9.58
N MET A 196 6.74 -17.77 -10.01
CA MET A 196 6.70 -17.29 -11.40
C MET A 196 7.98 -16.55 -11.75
N THR A 197 8.41 -15.61 -10.92
CA THR A 197 9.64 -14.83 -11.17
C THR A 197 10.86 -15.74 -11.28
N LEU A 198 11.01 -16.72 -10.40
CA LEU A 198 12.10 -17.69 -10.42
C LEU A 198 11.98 -18.65 -11.62
N GLY A 199 10.78 -19.13 -11.91
CA GLY A 199 10.49 -20.05 -13.01
C GLY A 199 10.76 -19.46 -14.38
N PHE A 200 10.27 -18.25 -14.67
CA PHE A 200 10.54 -17.55 -15.92
C PHE A 200 12.03 -17.23 -16.06
N LYS A 201 12.65 -16.66 -15.01
CA LYS A 201 14.07 -16.29 -15.07
C LYS A 201 15.02 -17.48 -15.17
N SER A 202 14.73 -18.60 -14.49
CA SER A 202 15.56 -19.82 -14.59
C SER A 202 15.48 -20.49 -15.95
N ARG A 203 14.39 -20.27 -16.70
CA ARG A 203 14.18 -20.79 -18.06
C ARG A 203 14.63 -19.82 -19.16
N GLY A 204 15.17 -18.65 -18.81
CA GLY A 204 15.55 -17.62 -19.77
C GLY A 204 14.34 -16.98 -20.49
N LEU A 205 13.13 -17.18 -19.96
CA LEU A 205 11.90 -16.65 -20.55
C LEU A 205 11.64 -15.23 -20.03
N ALA A 206 11.07 -14.38 -20.89
CA ALA A 206 10.49 -13.13 -20.44
C ALA A 206 9.36 -13.44 -19.45
N ILE A 207 9.30 -12.70 -18.34
CA ILE A 207 8.17 -12.81 -17.41
C ILE A 207 6.94 -12.30 -18.16
N GLU A 208 5.92 -13.14 -18.33
CA GLU A 208 4.60 -12.70 -18.80
C GLU A 208 4.01 -11.74 -17.77
N PRO A 209 3.97 -10.43 -18.05
CA PRO A 209 3.70 -9.45 -17.00
C PRO A 209 2.26 -9.53 -16.49
N ALA A 210 1.31 -9.97 -17.33
CA ALA A 210 -0.10 -10.05 -17.00
C ALA A 210 -0.40 -11.12 -15.95
N ALA A 211 0.10 -12.35 -16.11
CA ALA A 211 -0.11 -13.42 -15.15
C ALA A 211 0.53 -13.07 -13.79
N LEU A 212 1.72 -12.45 -13.79
CA LEU A 212 2.35 -11.95 -12.56
C LEU A 212 1.49 -10.86 -11.90
N VAL A 213 1.07 -9.84 -12.65
CA VAL A 213 0.27 -8.73 -12.11
C VAL A 213 -1.07 -9.22 -11.55
N GLN A 214 -1.74 -10.16 -12.22
CA GLN A 214 -3.04 -10.67 -11.82
C GLN A 214 -2.95 -11.59 -10.59
N LEU A 215 -2.08 -12.60 -10.63
CA LEU A 215 -2.02 -13.61 -9.57
C LEU A 215 -1.28 -13.10 -8.32
N HIS A 216 -0.30 -12.21 -8.49
CA HIS A 216 0.45 -11.61 -7.38
C HIS A 216 -0.14 -10.25 -6.94
N SER A 217 0.00 -9.22 -7.78
CA SER A 217 -0.25 -7.83 -7.38
C SER A 217 -1.72 -7.55 -7.09
N HIS A 218 -2.63 -7.90 -8.01
CA HIS A 218 -4.07 -7.68 -7.80
C HIS A 218 -4.59 -8.48 -6.61
N THR A 219 -4.23 -9.75 -6.48
CA THR A 219 -4.58 -10.56 -5.31
C THR A 219 -4.18 -9.90 -3.98
N LEU A 220 -2.96 -9.37 -3.90
CA LEU A 220 -2.50 -8.66 -2.72
C LEU A 220 -3.28 -7.37 -2.47
N PHE A 221 -3.58 -6.59 -3.52
CA PHE A 221 -4.29 -5.31 -3.39
C PHE A 221 -5.73 -5.49 -2.93
N PHE A 222 -6.43 -6.51 -3.43
CA PHE A 222 -7.80 -6.77 -3.01
C PHE A 222 -7.85 -7.23 -1.55
N ALA A 223 -6.90 -8.07 -1.13
CA ALA A 223 -6.79 -8.50 0.26
C ALA A 223 -6.54 -7.30 1.20
N VAL A 224 -5.64 -6.39 0.81
CA VAL A 224 -5.32 -5.17 1.57
C VAL A 224 -6.47 -4.17 1.57
N GLY A 225 -7.11 -3.91 0.43
CA GLY A 225 -8.24 -2.99 0.30
C GLY A 225 -9.48 -3.47 1.05
N TYR A 226 -9.73 -4.78 1.07
CA TYR A 226 -10.76 -5.38 1.92
C TYR A 226 -10.47 -5.15 3.40
N LEU A 227 -9.22 -5.41 3.84
CA LEU A 227 -8.82 -5.19 5.23
C LEU A 227 -8.98 -3.71 5.63
N MET A 228 -8.57 -2.79 4.75
CA MET A 228 -8.76 -1.35 4.93
C MET A 228 -10.23 -0.99 5.16
N THR A 229 -11.12 -1.53 4.35
CA THR A 229 -12.57 -1.30 4.44
C THR A 229 -13.11 -1.74 5.80
N LEU A 230 -12.74 -2.93 6.26
CA LEU A 230 -13.20 -3.43 7.56
C LEU A 230 -12.62 -2.62 8.73
N ILE A 231 -11.34 -2.24 8.68
CA ILE A 231 -10.72 -1.40 9.71
C ILE A 231 -11.42 -0.04 9.77
N ALA A 232 -11.71 0.58 8.62
CA ALA A 232 -12.43 1.85 8.55
C ALA A 232 -13.85 1.75 9.13
N MET A 233 -14.61 0.72 8.77
CA MET A 233 -15.94 0.47 9.34
C MET A 233 -15.90 0.31 10.87
N CYS A 234 -14.91 -0.41 11.40
CA CYS A 234 -14.71 -0.54 12.84
C CYS A 234 -14.36 0.81 13.50
N ALA A 235 -13.44 1.58 12.90
CA ALA A 235 -13.02 2.88 13.43
C ALA A 235 -14.18 3.88 13.51
N LEU A 236 -15.10 3.81 12.56
CA LEU A 236 -16.30 4.65 12.49
C LEU A 236 -17.46 4.14 13.36
N GLY A 237 -17.34 2.94 13.96
CA GLY A 237 -18.39 2.37 14.79
C GLY A 237 -19.66 1.98 14.03
N VAL A 238 -19.52 1.53 12.77
CA VAL A 238 -20.63 1.09 11.92
C VAL A 238 -21.42 -0.06 12.57
N ASN A 239 -22.72 -0.14 12.31
CA ASN A 239 -23.59 -1.21 12.81
C ASN A 239 -23.03 -2.61 12.51
N ASN A 240 -23.01 -3.46 13.54
CA ASN A 240 -22.52 -4.84 13.48
C ASN A 240 -23.12 -5.65 12.33
N ARG A 241 -24.42 -5.50 12.01
CA ARG A 241 -25.06 -6.25 10.91
C ARG A 241 -24.40 -5.95 9.55
N VAL A 242 -24.11 -4.68 9.31
CA VAL A 242 -23.48 -4.21 8.06
C VAL A 242 -22.01 -4.62 8.01
N PHE A 243 -21.30 -4.47 9.12
CA PHE A 243 -19.93 -4.98 9.24
C PHE A 243 -19.87 -6.50 8.95
N HIS A 244 -20.80 -7.27 9.49
CA HIS A 244 -20.92 -8.71 9.25
C HIS A 244 -21.24 -9.05 7.79
N LEU A 245 -22.07 -8.24 7.12
CA LEU A 245 -22.34 -8.38 5.69
C LEU A 245 -21.07 -8.15 4.86
N ALA A 246 -20.37 -7.03 5.09
CA ALA A 246 -19.11 -6.71 4.41
C ALA A 246 -18.05 -7.81 4.64
N TYR A 247 -17.95 -8.31 5.88
CA TYR A 247 -17.07 -9.42 6.23
C TYR A 247 -17.42 -10.72 5.47
N ARG A 248 -18.70 -11.08 5.38
CA ARG A 248 -19.12 -12.28 4.63
C ARG A 248 -18.86 -12.13 3.14
N LEU A 249 -19.17 -10.95 2.59
CA LEU A 249 -18.94 -10.65 1.17
C LEU A 249 -17.46 -10.74 0.82
N GLY A 250 -16.55 -10.14 1.61
CA GLY A 250 -15.13 -10.23 1.33
C GLY A 250 -14.54 -11.64 1.50
N ASN A 251 -15.04 -12.41 2.46
CA ASN A 251 -14.63 -13.82 2.61
C ASN A 251 -15.04 -14.70 1.42
N LEU A 252 -16.13 -14.37 0.73
CA LEU A 252 -16.54 -15.06 -0.48
C LEU A 252 -15.83 -14.49 -1.71
N ALA A 253 -15.75 -13.17 -1.80
CA ALA A 253 -15.23 -12.46 -2.94
C ALA A 253 -13.74 -12.75 -3.17
N ILE A 254 -12.90 -12.62 -2.14
CA ILE A 254 -11.45 -12.74 -2.32
C ILE A 254 -11.04 -14.13 -2.87
N PRO A 255 -11.53 -15.26 -2.32
CA PRO A 255 -11.22 -16.57 -2.91
C PRO A 255 -11.76 -16.75 -4.33
N LEU A 256 -12.98 -16.27 -4.62
CA LEU A 256 -13.55 -16.32 -5.97
C LEU A 256 -12.72 -15.51 -6.96
N ILE A 257 -12.20 -14.37 -6.52
CA ILE A 257 -11.33 -13.50 -7.30
C ILE A 257 -10.02 -14.20 -7.66
N VAL A 258 -9.39 -14.85 -6.67
CA VAL A 258 -8.18 -15.66 -6.90
C VAL A 258 -8.47 -16.81 -7.86
N ALA A 259 -9.56 -17.56 -7.65
CA ALA A 259 -9.94 -18.66 -8.52
C ALA A 259 -10.22 -18.19 -9.96
N ALA A 260 -10.87 -17.04 -10.11
CA ALA A 260 -11.12 -16.41 -11.40
C ALA A 260 -9.80 -16.06 -12.10
N TRP A 261 -8.87 -15.35 -11.46
CA TRP A 261 -7.59 -15.03 -12.10
C TRP A 261 -6.75 -16.27 -12.41
N THR A 262 -6.77 -17.29 -11.57
CA THR A 262 -6.15 -18.59 -11.89
C THR A 262 -6.77 -19.18 -13.16
N ALA A 263 -8.10 -19.21 -13.26
CA ALA A 263 -8.78 -19.68 -14.46
C ALA A 263 -8.46 -18.82 -15.69
N PHE A 264 -8.40 -17.49 -15.56
CA PHE A 264 -8.02 -16.58 -16.64
C PHE A 264 -6.59 -16.85 -17.13
N SER A 265 -5.63 -16.99 -16.22
CA SER A 265 -4.22 -17.19 -16.57
C SER A 265 -3.92 -18.58 -17.13
N PHE A 266 -4.67 -19.62 -16.76
CA PHE A 266 -4.39 -21.00 -17.21
C PHE A 266 -5.34 -21.52 -18.29
N LEU A 267 -6.55 -20.95 -18.42
CA LEU A 267 -7.56 -21.40 -19.38
C LEU A 267 -7.83 -20.37 -20.49
N GLU A 268 -7.10 -19.25 -20.49
CA GLU A 268 -7.21 -18.16 -21.48
C GLU A 268 -8.66 -17.62 -21.64
N LEU A 269 -9.47 -17.75 -20.58
CA LEU A 269 -10.89 -17.38 -20.60
C LEU A 269 -11.04 -15.86 -20.63
N GLN A 270 -11.61 -15.32 -21.72
CA GLN A 270 -11.80 -13.88 -21.90
C GLN A 270 -12.84 -13.23 -20.96
N SER A 271 -12.73 -11.90 -20.79
CA SER A 271 -13.70 -10.90 -20.30
C SER A 271 -14.46 -11.18 -18.98
N LEU A 272 -15.31 -12.21 -18.91
CA LEU A 272 -16.24 -12.45 -17.79
C LEU A 272 -15.51 -12.72 -16.47
N VAL A 273 -14.38 -13.42 -16.57
CA VAL A 273 -13.52 -13.83 -15.45
C VAL A 273 -12.82 -12.63 -14.82
N HIS A 274 -12.68 -11.51 -15.55
CA HIS A 274 -12.13 -10.26 -15.02
C HIS A 274 -13.20 -9.34 -14.44
N VAL A 275 -14.39 -9.29 -15.08
CA VAL A 275 -15.52 -8.43 -14.69
C VAL A 275 -16.10 -8.83 -13.32
N ALA A 276 -16.27 -10.12 -13.06
CA ALA A 276 -16.85 -10.58 -11.79
C ALA A 276 -15.99 -10.18 -10.56
N PRO A 277 -14.66 -10.37 -10.57
CA PRO A 277 -13.77 -9.83 -9.55
C PRO A 277 -13.88 -8.32 -9.33
N ALA A 278 -13.90 -7.55 -10.42
CA ALA A 278 -14.00 -6.10 -10.34
C ALA A 278 -15.33 -5.65 -9.75
N ALA A 279 -16.44 -6.31 -10.11
CA ALA A 279 -17.77 -6.04 -9.56
C ALA A 279 -17.87 -6.37 -8.06
N LEU A 280 -17.26 -7.46 -7.62
CA LEU A 280 -17.24 -7.84 -6.20
C LEU A 280 -16.44 -6.84 -5.35
N TYR A 281 -15.31 -6.36 -5.86
CA TYR A 281 -14.54 -5.31 -5.19
C TYR A 281 -15.24 -3.96 -5.23
N PHE A 282 -15.89 -3.61 -6.33
CA PHE A 282 -16.75 -2.43 -6.42
C PHE A 282 -17.81 -2.43 -5.30
N ALA A 283 -18.48 -3.57 -5.08
CA ALA A 283 -19.45 -3.70 -3.99
C ALA A 283 -18.81 -3.44 -2.60
N LEU A 284 -17.60 -3.97 -2.34
CA LEU A 284 -16.88 -3.71 -1.09
C LEU A 284 -16.55 -2.21 -0.91
N VAL A 285 -16.05 -1.56 -1.97
CA VAL A 285 -15.70 -0.13 -1.93
C VAL A 285 -16.95 0.72 -1.73
N VAL A 286 -18.07 0.40 -2.39
CA VAL A 286 -19.37 1.08 -2.21
C VAL A 286 -19.90 0.92 -0.79
N LEU A 287 -19.77 -0.26 -0.18
CA LEU A 287 -20.15 -0.47 1.22
C LEU A 287 -19.30 0.39 2.16
N GLY A 288 -17.98 0.48 1.93
CA GLY A 288 -17.08 1.37 2.67
C GLY A 288 -17.47 2.84 2.54
N PHE A 289 -17.80 3.28 1.32
CA PHE A 289 -18.25 4.64 1.05
C PHE A 289 -19.58 4.97 1.75
N ALA A 290 -20.58 4.09 1.64
CA ALA A 290 -21.87 4.26 2.29
C ALA A 290 -21.75 4.28 3.82
N ALA A 291 -20.80 3.52 4.39
CA ALA A 291 -20.47 3.59 5.81
C ALA A 291 -19.93 4.96 6.22
N LEU A 292 -19.00 5.53 5.45
CA LEU A 292 -18.46 6.86 5.72
C LEU A 292 -19.52 7.97 5.69
N LEU A 293 -20.55 7.82 4.84
CA LEU A 293 -21.66 8.77 4.73
C LEU A 293 -22.68 8.73 5.88
N GLY A 294 -22.56 7.81 6.85
CA GLY A 294 -23.55 7.73 7.94
C GLY A 294 -24.74 6.84 7.69
N ARG A 295 -24.86 6.22 6.51
CA ARG A 295 -26.07 5.46 6.11
C ARG A 295 -26.27 4.15 6.88
N PHE A 296 -25.32 3.75 7.71
CA PHE A 296 -25.35 2.50 8.48
C PHE A 296 -25.35 2.69 9.99
N GLY A 297 -25.89 3.81 10.47
CA GLY A 297 -26.05 4.09 11.91
C GLY A 297 -24.70 4.29 12.59
N LEU A 298 -23.92 5.25 12.08
CA LEU A 298 -22.67 5.67 12.71
C LEU A 298 -22.92 6.14 14.13
N LYS A 299 -21.97 5.85 15.04
CA LYS A 299 -21.93 6.56 16.31
C LYS A 299 -21.48 7.99 16.03
N ASP A 300 -22.19 8.97 16.59
CA ASP A 300 -21.87 10.38 16.37
C ASP A 300 -20.43 10.67 16.80
N PRO A 301 -19.59 11.21 15.90
CA PRO A 301 -18.26 11.67 16.27
C PRO A 301 -18.38 13.02 16.96
N GLU A 302 -18.30 13.06 18.29
CA GLU A 302 -18.35 14.30 19.08
C GLU A 302 -17.11 15.23 18.91
N ALA A 303 -16.24 14.98 17.93
CA ALA A 303 -14.96 15.69 17.79
C ALA A 303 -14.75 16.31 16.39
N LEU A 304 -14.46 17.61 16.35
CA LEU A 304 -14.23 18.41 15.14
C LEU A 304 -13.18 17.79 14.18
N HIS A 305 -12.10 17.20 14.69
CA HIS A 305 -11.09 16.56 13.84
C HIS A 305 -11.59 15.26 13.19
N CYS A 306 -12.46 14.50 13.88
CA CYS A 306 -13.06 13.30 13.30
C CYS A 306 -13.93 13.67 12.10
N ASP A 307 -14.60 14.82 12.15
CA ASP A 307 -15.35 15.32 10.99
C ASP A 307 -14.44 15.66 9.82
N PHE A 308 -13.39 16.46 9.99
CA PHE A 308 -12.50 16.81 8.88
C PHE A 308 -11.85 15.58 8.24
N ILE A 309 -11.36 14.65 9.07
CA ILE A 309 -10.74 13.40 8.59
C ILE A 309 -11.79 12.52 7.89
N ARG A 310 -13.00 12.41 8.43
CA ARG A 310 -14.11 11.68 7.79
C ARG A 310 -14.45 12.26 6.43
N HIS A 311 -14.58 13.58 6.30
CA HIS A 311 -14.83 14.22 5.00
C HIS A 311 -13.70 13.94 4.02
N ALA A 312 -12.44 14.07 4.45
CA ALA A 312 -11.28 13.73 3.62
C ALA A 312 -11.29 12.25 3.16
N MET A 313 -11.69 11.34 4.05
CA MET A 313 -11.89 9.93 3.70
C MET A 313 -13.03 9.77 2.70
N VAL A 314 -14.20 10.41 2.89
CA VAL A 314 -15.32 10.40 1.94
C VAL A 314 -14.86 10.82 0.54
N TYR A 315 -14.12 11.94 0.43
CA TYR A 315 -13.60 12.41 -0.86
C TYR A 315 -12.65 11.41 -1.51
N THR A 316 -11.68 10.90 -0.74
CA THR A 316 -10.69 9.93 -1.25
C THR A 316 -11.35 8.60 -1.65
N TRP A 317 -12.36 8.17 -0.89
CA TRP A 317 -13.10 6.94 -1.14
C TRP A 317 -14.04 7.07 -2.33
N LEU A 318 -14.68 8.23 -2.52
CA LEU A 318 -15.46 8.53 -3.71
C LEU A 318 -14.59 8.44 -4.96
N LEU A 319 -13.39 9.02 -4.91
CA LEU A 319 -12.43 8.87 -5.99
C LEU A 319 -12.16 7.38 -6.27
N MET A 320 -11.92 6.56 -5.24
CA MET A 320 -11.78 5.11 -5.44
C MET A 320 -13.02 4.44 -6.04
N VAL A 321 -14.24 4.79 -5.62
CA VAL A 321 -15.47 4.25 -6.21
C VAL A 321 -15.54 4.57 -7.70
N LEU A 322 -15.30 5.83 -8.07
CA LEU A 322 -15.31 6.27 -9.47
C LEU A 322 -14.25 5.55 -10.29
N LEU A 323 -13.03 5.45 -9.75
CA LEU A 323 -11.93 4.76 -10.41
C LEU A 323 -12.25 3.27 -10.62
N VAL A 324 -12.76 2.59 -9.60
CA VAL A 324 -13.15 1.17 -9.68
C VAL A 324 -14.30 0.96 -10.67
N ALA A 325 -15.26 1.89 -10.74
CA ALA A 325 -16.38 1.82 -11.70
C ALA A 325 -15.93 1.91 -13.17
N VAL A 326 -14.86 2.66 -13.43
CA VAL A 326 -14.30 2.82 -14.79
C VAL A 326 -13.66 1.53 -15.29
N GLY A 327 -13.09 0.70 -14.41
CA GLY A 327 -12.41 -0.56 -14.78
C GLY A 327 -13.27 -1.52 -15.62
N PRO A 328 -14.42 -1.99 -15.12
CA PRO A 328 -15.33 -2.88 -15.87
C PRO A 328 -15.83 -2.29 -17.19
N VAL A 329 -16.09 -0.97 -17.25
CA VAL A 329 -16.53 -0.30 -18.49
C VAL A 329 -15.43 -0.38 -19.55
N ILE A 330 -14.17 -0.25 -19.16
CA ILE A 330 -13.03 -0.44 -20.06
C ILE A 330 -12.85 -1.91 -20.44
N SER A 331 -13.04 -2.85 -19.49
CA SER A 331 -12.95 -4.28 -19.81
C SER A 331 -14.07 -4.82 -20.70
N LEU A 332 -15.21 -4.12 -20.77
CA LEU A 332 -16.33 -4.48 -21.65
C LEU A 332 -16.22 -3.84 -23.04
N GLY A 333 -15.60 -2.66 -23.16
CA GLY A 333 -15.44 -1.95 -24.42
C GLY A 333 -14.20 -2.33 -25.23
N TRP A 334 -13.24 -3.05 -24.63
CA TRP A 334 -11.96 -3.38 -25.24
C TRP A 334 -11.51 -4.82 -24.92
N ASP A 335 -10.99 -5.54 -25.92
CA ASP A 335 -10.59 -6.95 -25.79
C ASP A 335 -9.38 -7.12 -24.85
N THR A 336 -9.39 -8.16 -24.01
CA THR A 336 -8.35 -8.41 -22.99
C THR A 336 -7.53 -9.64 -23.36
N ASP A 337 -6.26 -9.46 -23.71
CA ASP A 337 -5.31 -10.55 -23.98
C ASP A 337 -4.50 -10.90 -22.71
N PRO A 338 -4.44 -12.19 -22.28
CA PRO A 338 -3.64 -12.63 -21.13
C PRO A 338 -2.12 -12.50 -21.34
N ASN A 339 -1.61 -12.37 -22.57
CA ASN A 339 -0.18 -12.28 -22.86
C ASN A 339 0.38 -10.85 -22.80
N VAL A 340 -0.49 -9.85 -22.66
CA VAL A 340 -0.08 -8.46 -22.60
C VAL A 340 -0.57 -7.84 -21.29
N THR A 341 0.33 -7.19 -20.56
CA THR A 341 0.05 -6.51 -19.28
C THR A 341 -1.13 -5.56 -19.40
N VAL A 342 -2.34 -6.06 -19.18
CA VAL A 342 -3.61 -5.31 -19.25
C VAL A 342 -3.59 -4.28 -20.38
N THR A 343 -3.37 -4.71 -21.63
CA THR A 343 -3.60 -3.84 -22.78
C THR A 343 -4.84 -4.30 -23.50
N TYR A 344 -5.88 -3.53 -23.25
CA TYR A 344 -7.10 -3.47 -24.01
C TYR A 344 -6.81 -3.33 -25.51
N SER A 345 -7.33 -4.18 -26.40
CA SER A 345 -7.15 -3.95 -27.84
C SER A 345 -7.99 -2.76 -28.29
N GLN A 346 -7.42 -1.81 -29.03
CA GLN A 346 -8.16 -0.66 -29.58
C GLN A 346 -9.28 -1.12 -30.54
N PRO A 347 -10.52 -0.58 -30.43
CA PRO A 347 -11.54 -0.84 -31.43
C PRO A 347 -11.09 -0.33 -32.80
N GLN A 348 -11.27 -1.15 -33.85
CA GLN A 348 -10.87 -0.78 -35.21
C GLN A 348 -11.52 0.55 -35.63
N GLY A 349 -10.70 1.49 -36.11
CA GLY A 349 -11.18 2.75 -36.72
C GLY A 349 -11.26 3.98 -35.80
N LEU A 350 -10.93 3.88 -34.51
CA LEU A 350 -10.86 5.04 -33.60
C LEU A 350 -9.42 5.57 -33.52
N SER A 351 -9.20 6.89 -33.43
CA SER A 351 -7.87 7.49 -33.24
C SER A 351 -7.47 7.56 -31.76
N TYR A 352 -6.24 7.17 -31.43
CA TYR A 352 -5.70 7.10 -30.06
C TYR A 352 -5.35 8.50 -29.50
N PRO A 353 -5.62 8.81 -28.21
CA PRO A 353 -5.06 9.98 -27.55
C PRO A 353 -3.59 9.70 -27.17
N GLY A 354 -2.69 10.03 -28.10
CA GLY A 354 -1.28 10.36 -27.85
C GLY A 354 -0.32 9.22 -27.48
N PRO A 355 0.63 8.81 -28.35
CA PRO A 355 1.72 7.96 -27.92
C PRO A 355 2.61 8.73 -26.93
N TYR A 356 3.00 8.08 -25.82
CA TYR A 356 4.25 8.48 -25.19
C TYR A 356 5.36 8.38 -26.24
N PRO A 357 6.30 9.34 -26.32
CA PRO A 357 7.40 9.28 -27.27
C PRO A 357 8.10 7.92 -27.16
N GLU A 358 8.53 7.36 -28.29
CA GLU A 358 9.18 6.03 -28.41
C GLU A 358 10.30 5.78 -27.39
N LYS A 359 10.87 6.85 -26.81
CA LYS A 359 11.96 6.82 -25.85
C LYS A 359 11.53 6.77 -24.37
N TYR A 360 10.23 6.78 -24.06
CA TYR A 360 9.76 6.54 -22.68
C TYR A 360 9.75 5.03 -22.41
N VAL A 361 10.94 4.47 -22.14
CA VAL A 361 11.16 3.06 -21.78
C VAL A 361 10.69 2.81 -20.35
N GLY A 362 9.40 3.02 -20.06
CA GLY A 362 8.77 2.73 -18.78
C GLY A 362 7.55 1.87 -19.00
N THR A 363 7.63 0.60 -18.59
CA THR A 363 6.53 -0.37 -18.55
C THR A 363 5.67 -0.44 -19.82
N ALA A 364 6.23 -0.06 -20.95
CA ALA A 364 5.55 0.09 -22.22
C ALA A 364 5.26 -1.29 -22.83
N PRO A 365 4.00 -1.70 -22.96
CA PRO A 365 3.63 -2.70 -23.94
C PRO A 365 3.70 -2.03 -25.33
N VAL A 366 3.78 -2.87 -26.34
CA VAL A 366 3.90 -2.60 -27.79
C VAL A 366 3.15 -1.35 -28.26
N ALA A 367 3.65 -0.69 -29.31
CA ALA A 367 2.96 0.41 -29.99
C ALA A 367 1.47 0.10 -30.23
N ASN A 368 0.61 1.11 -30.10
CA ASN A 368 -0.87 1.02 -30.26
C ASN A 368 -1.64 0.34 -29.11
N SER A 369 -1.02 0.18 -27.94
CA SER A 369 -1.74 -0.24 -26.72
C SER A 369 -2.33 0.97 -25.98
N PRO A 370 -3.62 0.96 -25.57
CA PRO A 370 -4.20 2.01 -24.74
C PRO A 370 -3.55 2.03 -23.35
N ARG A 371 -3.12 3.22 -22.92
CA ARG A 371 -2.46 3.45 -21.64
C ARG A 371 -3.25 4.44 -20.78
N GLY A 372 -3.19 4.25 -19.46
CA GLY A 372 -3.52 5.24 -18.44
C GLY A 372 -4.73 4.93 -17.58
N LEU A 373 -5.79 4.32 -18.13
CA LEU A 373 -7.06 4.07 -17.43
C LEU A 373 -7.17 2.66 -16.83
N GLU A 374 -6.50 1.68 -17.42
CA GLU A 374 -6.32 0.33 -16.88
C GLU A 374 -5.63 0.34 -15.51
N ASN A 375 -4.81 1.36 -15.29
CA ASN A 375 -4.08 1.58 -14.05
C ASN A 375 -4.83 2.52 -13.07
N LEU A 376 -5.94 3.12 -13.47
CA LEU A 376 -6.70 4.04 -12.62
C LEU A 376 -7.50 3.30 -11.54
N HIS A 377 -8.05 2.12 -11.87
CA HIS A 377 -8.95 1.37 -11.00
C HIS A 377 -8.23 0.44 -10.00
N LEU A 378 -7.05 -0.10 -10.36
CA LEU A 378 -6.34 -1.13 -9.58
C LEU A 378 -4.81 -0.99 -9.60
N SER A 379 -4.22 0.08 -10.19
CA SER A 379 -2.77 0.07 -10.29
C SER A 379 -2.08 0.10 -8.93
N PRO A 380 -0.91 -0.55 -8.89
CA PRO A 380 0.08 -0.41 -7.83
C PRO A 380 0.44 1.04 -7.43
N GLY A 381 -0.06 2.07 -8.12
CA GLY A 381 0.21 3.49 -7.85
C GLY A 381 -1.02 4.31 -7.44
N SER A 382 -2.15 3.70 -7.07
CA SER A 382 -3.29 4.46 -6.55
C SER A 382 -2.99 4.96 -5.13
N TRP A 383 -2.41 6.17 -5.09
CA TRP A 383 -2.21 6.96 -3.87
C TRP A 383 -3.45 7.05 -2.98
N SER A 384 -4.63 6.81 -3.51
CA SER A 384 -5.88 6.74 -2.77
C SER A 384 -5.84 5.72 -1.63
N HIS A 385 -5.27 4.52 -1.83
CA HIS A 385 -5.15 3.53 -0.76
C HIS A 385 -4.21 4.00 0.36
N VAL A 386 -3.04 4.53 -0.02
CA VAL A 386 -2.06 5.08 0.92
C VAL A 386 -2.68 6.25 1.70
N ALA A 387 -3.31 7.19 1.00
CA ALA A 387 -3.99 8.34 1.57
C ALA A 387 -5.08 7.90 2.55
N LEU A 388 -5.90 6.91 2.19
CA LEU A 388 -6.91 6.35 3.08
C LEU A 388 -6.33 5.72 4.33
N PHE A 389 -5.21 4.98 4.23
CA PHE A 389 -4.56 4.42 5.42
C PHE A 389 -3.95 5.50 6.33
N TRP A 390 -3.40 6.58 5.77
CA TRP A 390 -2.97 7.73 6.57
C TRP A 390 -4.15 8.41 7.26
N LEU A 391 -5.22 8.67 6.52
CA LEU A 391 -6.45 9.24 7.08
C LEU A 391 -7.05 8.31 8.13
N LEU A 392 -6.98 6.99 7.97
CA LEU A 392 -7.42 6.01 8.96
C LEU A 392 -6.56 6.03 10.23
N ALA A 393 -5.23 6.16 10.10
CA ALA A 393 -4.34 6.33 11.24
C ALA A 393 -4.64 7.63 12.01
N LEU A 394 -4.91 8.72 11.27
CA LEU A 394 -5.35 9.99 11.84
C LEU A 394 -6.75 9.89 12.46
N LEU A 395 -7.68 9.13 11.87
CA LEU A 395 -9.01 8.90 12.43
C LEU A 395 -8.92 8.17 13.77
N LEU A 396 -8.05 7.15 13.84
CA LEU A 396 -7.85 6.35 15.04
C LEU A 396 -7.17 7.13 16.17
N THR A 397 -6.21 8.00 15.85
CA THR A 397 -5.32 8.59 16.87
C THR A 397 -5.25 10.11 16.89
N GLY A 398 -6.01 10.79 16.03
CA GLY A 398 -6.00 12.25 15.84
C GLY A 398 -6.23 13.00 17.15
N LYS A 399 -7.23 12.59 17.96
CA LYS A 399 -7.48 13.18 19.28
C LYS A 399 -6.25 13.12 20.20
N ARG A 400 -5.55 11.99 20.20
CA ARG A 400 -4.37 11.81 21.07
C ARG A 400 -3.18 12.61 20.57
N ILE A 401 -2.98 12.65 19.25
CA ILE A 401 -1.97 13.52 18.62
C ILE A 401 -2.26 15.00 18.94
N GLU A 402 -3.52 15.43 18.86
CA GLU A 402 -3.97 16.77 19.19
C GLU A 402 -3.71 17.09 20.67
N GLN A 403 -4.07 16.21 21.59
CA GLN A 403 -3.81 16.38 23.02
C GLN A 403 -2.32 16.50 23.32
N THR A 404 -1.48 15.73 22.63
CA THR A 404 -0.01 15.82 22.82
C THR A 404 0.59 17.06 22.16
N LEU A 405 0.14 17.48 20.97
CA LEU A 405 0.75 18.59 20.22
C LEU A 405 0.10 19.97 20.45
N GLY A 406 -1.19 20.01 20.77
CA GLY A 406 -2.00 21.23 20.84
C GLY A 406 -2.17 21.92 19.48
N ARG A 407 -2.18 21.18 18.37
CA ARG A 407 -2.17 21.74 16.99
C ARG A 407 -3.31 21.23 16.11
N PRO A 408 -4.57 21.64 16.34
CA PRO A 408 -5.71 21.24 15.50
C PRO A 408 -5.56 21.72 14.04
N GLY A 409 -4.98 22.90 13.82
CA GLY A 409 -4.72 23.42 12.46
C GLY A 409 -3.81 22.54 11.61
N LEU A 410 -2.85 21.83 12.23
CA LEU A 410 -1.98 20.87 11.55
C LEU A 410 -2.77 19.64 11.06
N LEU A 411 -3.68 19.12 11.90
CA LEU A 411 -4.54 18.00 11.53
C LEU A 411 -5.52 18.38 10.42
N PHE A 412 -6.10 19.58 10.49
CA PHE A 412 -6.95 20.12 9.42
C PHE A 412 -6.20 20.26 8.09
N MET A 413 -4.99 20.83 8.12
CA MET A 413 -4.14 20.95 6.93
C MET A 413 -3.84 19.58 6.33
N LEU A 414 -3.46 18.59 7.15
CA LEU A 414 -3.21 17.22 6.70
C LEU A 414 -4.47 16.56 6.11
N ALA A 415 -5.62 16.68 6.77
CA ALA A 415 -6.89 16.16 6.27
C ALA A 415 -7.25 16.77 4.90
N THR A 416 -6.84 18.01 4.63
CA THR A 416 -7.06 18.68 3.35
C THR A 416 -6.02 18.29 2.30
N MET A 417 -4.74 18.20 2.66
CA MET A 417 -3.64 17.99 1.71
C MET A 417 -3.43 16.52 1.31
N ILE A 418 -3.79 15.57 2.19
CA ILE A 418 -3.74 14.14 1.89
C ILE A 418 -4.63 13.76 0.69
N PRO A 419 -5.92 14.14 0.62
CA PRO A 419 -6.79 13.80 -0.53
C PRO A 419 -6.43 14.53 -1.82
N LEU A 420 -5.74 15.68 -1.76
CA LEU A 420 -5.33 16.41 -2.97
C LEU A 420 -4.32 15.63 -3.82
N ALA A 421 -3.39 14.89 -3.21
CA ALA A 421 -2.40 14.09 -3.92
C ALA A 421 -3.01 13.03 -4.88
N PRO A 422 -3.92 12.14 -4.43
CA PRO A 422 -4.57 11.19 -5.32
C PRO A 422 -5.49 11.86 -6.34
N ILE A 423 -6.12 13.00 -6.01
CA ILE A 423 -6.93 13.78 -6.95
C ILE A 423 -6.07 14.31 -8.10
N LEU A 424 -4.94 14.96 -7.81
CA LEU A 424 -4.02 15.47 -8.83
C LEU A 424 -3.45 14.34 -9.70
N ASN A 425 -3.13 13.19 -9.11
CA ASN A 425 -2.68 12.00 -9.85
C ASN A 425 -3.79 11.47 -10.79
N ALA A 426 -5.03 11.40 -10.32
CA ALA A 426 -6.17 10.96 -11.14
C ALA A 426 -6.43 11.93 -12.30
N PHE A 427 -6.48 13.24 -12.03
CA PHE A 427 -6.62 14.25 -13.06
C PHE A 427 -5.49 14.20 -14.09
N GLY A 428 -4.24 14.02 -13.67
CA GLY A 428 -3.13 13.90 -14.62
C GLY A 428 -3.27 12.70 -15.56
N ARG A 429 -3.75 11.57 -15.04
CA ARG A 429 -4.01 10.37 -15.87
C ARG A 429 -5.16 10.58 -16.85
N VAL A 430 -6.26 11.18 -16.40
CA VAL A 430 -7.40 11.52 -17.28
C VAL A 430 -6.99 12.55 -18.33
N ALA A 431 -6.20 13.57 -17.95
CA ALA A 431 -5.75 14.60 -18.87
C ALA A 431 -4.83 14.06 -19.95
N ALA A 432 -3.92 13.13 -19.64
CA ALA A 432 -3.17 12.45 -20.70
C ALA A 432 -4.02 11.52 -21.55
N TRP A 433 -4.98 10.83 -20.95
CA TRP A 433 -5.93 10.05 -21.73
C TRP A 433 -6.76 10.94 -22.67
N ALA A 434 -6.97 12.21 -22.34
CA ALA A 434 -7.61 13.18 -23.22
C ALA A 434 -6.64 13.91 -24.17
N ASP A 435 -5.38 13.46 -24.26
CA ASP A 435 -4.29 14.07 -25.04
C ASP A 435 -4.10 15.58 -24.80
N LEU A 436 -4.40 16.04 -23.58
CA LEU A 436 -4.17 17.44 -23.22
C LEU A 436 -2.67 17.71 -23.16
N PRO A 437 -2.17 18.80 -23.78
CA PRO A 437 -0.77 19.17 -23.69
C PRO A 437 -0.32 19.26 -22.23
N SER A 438 0.74 18.54 -21.86
CA SER A 438 1.24 18.41 -20.48
C SER A 438 0.38 17.56 -19.52
N GLY A 439 -0.61 16.80 -20.02
CA GLY A 439 -1.64 16.09 -19.23
C GLY A 439 -1.14 15.17 -18.12
N ILE A 440 -0.30 14.16 -18.41
CA ILE A 440 0.35 13.39 -17.34
C ILE A 440 1.41 14.26 -16.69
N GLY A 441 2.27 14.94 -17.46
CA GLY A 441 3.38 15.72 -16.93
C GLY A 441 2.97 16.63 -15.77
N GLY A 442 2.26 17.73 -16.04
CA GLY A 442 2.05 18.83 -15.09
C GLY A 442 1.32 18.44 -13.80
N MET A 443 0.27 17.64 -13.88
CA MET A 443 -0.52 17.25 -12.70
C MET A 443 0.13 16.11 -11.92
N TRP A 444 0.82 15.19 -12.59
CA TRP A 444 1.69 14.20 -11.93
C TRP A 444 2.91 14.87 -11.26
N PHE A 445 3.43 15.96 -11.83
CA PHE A 445 4.45 16.84 -11.23
C PHE A 445 3.94 17.61 -10.03
N ALA A 446 2.67 17.98 -9.96
CA ALA A 446 2.11 18.62 -8.77
C ALA A 446 1.84 17.59 -7.65
N ALA A 447 1.46 16.37 -8.03
CA ALA A 447 1.12 15.31 -7.09
C ALA A 447 2.33 14.81 -6.27
N HIS A 448 3.49 14.57 -6.91
CA HIS A 448 4.67 14.01 -6.22
C HIS A 448 5.30 14.91 -5.15
N PRO A 449 5.51 16.22 -5.38
CA PRO A 449 5.95 17.16 -4.35
C PRO A 449 4.94 17.28 -3.21
N LEU A 450 3.64 17.25 -3.52
CA LEU A 450 2.60 17.27 -2.50
C LEU A 450 2.62 16.00 -1.63
N MET A 451 2.82 14.83 -2.25
CA MET A 451 3.01 13.57 -1.53
C MET A 451 4.24 13.65 -0.63
N PHE A 452 5.37 14.10 -1.17
CA PHE A 452 6.60 14.29 -0.42
C PHE A 452 6.39 15.23 0.77
N PHE A 453 5.75 16.37 0.55
CA PHE A 453 5.40 17.32 1.61
C PHE A 453 4.54 16.66 2.70
N ASN A 454 3.48 15.94 2.33
CA ASN A 454 2.63 15.23 3.30
C ASN A 454 3.44 14.25 4.16
N VAL A 455 4.39 13.51 3.56
CA VAL A 455 5.25 12.57 4.26
C VAL A 455 6.17 13.28 5.24
N PHE A 456 6.79 14.38 4.83
CA PHE A 456 7.65 15.18 5.71
C PHE A 456 6.88 15.78 6.88
N VAL A 457 5.70 16.32 6.62
CA VAL A 457 4.85 16.87 7.68
C VAL A 457 4.40 15.78 8.65
N LEU A 458 3.95 14.62 8.15
CA LEU A 458 3.58 13.48 9.00
C LEU A 458 4.77 12.96 9.80
N ALA A 459 5.95 12.84 9.20
CA ALA A 459 7.15 12.39 9.89
C ALA A 459 7.58 13.39 10.98
N GLY A 460 7.60 14.69 10.65
CA GLY A 460 7.88 15.76 11.61
C GLY A 460 6.87 15.79 12.75
N MET A 461 5.58 15.59 12.46
CA MET A 461 4.53 15.45 13.47
C MET A 461 4.80 14.27 14.40
N VAL A 462 5.08 13.08 13.86
CA VAL A 462 5.37 11.87 14.64
C VAL A 462 6.62 12.06 15.53
N VAL A 463 7.71 12.59 14.97
CA VAL A 463 8.94 12.86 15.73
C VAL A 463 8.70 13.86 16.86
N THR A 464 7.91 14.91 16.59
CA THR A 464 7.56 15.93 17.60
C THR A 464 6.70 15.34 18.71
N VAL A 465 5.71 14.51 18.38
CA VAL A 465 4.91 13.76 19.37
C VAL A 465 5.81 12.89 20.23
N MET A 466 6.66 12.08 19.61
CA MET A 466 7.59 11.20 20.34
C MET A 466 8.51 11.99 21.27
N ARG A 467 9.02 13.15 20.83
CA ARG A 467 9.87 14.02 21.64
C ARG A 467 9.12 14.57 22.86
N ARG A 468 7.86 15.02 22.69
CA ARG A 468 7.04 15.51 23.80
C ARG A 468 6.77 14.42 24.83
N LEU A 469 6.40 13.22 24.38
CA LEU A 469 6.18 12.07 25.28
C LEU A 469 7.44 11.75 26.11
N VAL A 470 8.64 11.88 25.53
CA VAL A 470 9.91 11.69 26.28
C VAL A 470 10.15 12.81 27.30
N GLN A 471 9.72 14.04 27.01
CA GLN A 471 9.87 15.17 27.93
C GLN A 471 8.91 15.09 29.11
N GLU A 472 7.65 14.72 28.85
CA GLU A 472 6.62 14.51 29.88
C GLU A 472 7.06 13.45 30.89
N GLU A 473 7.55 12.30 30.41
CA GLU A 473 8.06 11.23 31.29
C GLU A 473 9.25 11.68 32.15
N LYS A 474 10.18 12.45 31.57
CA LYS A 474 11.29 13.01 32.35
C LYS A 474 10.82 13.97 33.43
N ALA A 475 9.80 14.78 33.14
CA ALA A 475 9.22 15.70 34.11
C ALA A 475 8.53 14.93 35.26
N GLU A 476 7.74 13.90 34.94
CA GLU A 476 7.09 13.03 35.93
C GLU A 476 8.11 12.32 36.84
N ILE A 477 9.21 11.81 36.29
CA ILE A 477 10.28 11.17 37.09
C ILE A 477 10.93 12.19 38.03
N VAL A 478 11.22 13.39 37.55
CA VAL A 478 11.81 14.47 38.38
C VAL A 478 10.86 14.91 39.47
N GLU A 479 9.57 15.05 39.17
CA GLU A 479 8.54 15.41 40.14
C GLU A 479 8.33 14.31 41.19
N SER A 480 8.27 13.04 40.77
CA SER A 480 8.22 11.91 41.69
C SER A 480 9.44 11.86 42.60
N ALA A 481 10.64 12.12 42.06
CA ALA A 481 11.87 12.17 42.85
C ALA A 481 11.87 13.33 43.86
N LYS A 482 11.34 14.50 43.48
CA LYS A 482 11.16 15.64 44.39
C LYS A 482 10.16 15.35 45.50
N ASN A 483 9.02 14.75 45.15
CA ASN A 483 7.97 14.39 46.12
C ASN A 483 8.46 13.31 47.10
N MET A 484 9.28 12.36 46.61
CA MET A 484 9.97 11.43 47.50
C MET A 484 10.99 12.16 48.39
N ALA A 485 11.81 13.06 47.86
CA ALA A 485 12.78 13.82 48.67
C ALA A 485 12.14 14.75 49.72
N LEU A 486 10.90 15.22 49.50
CA LEU A 486 10.14 16.02 50.46
C LEU A 486 9.41 15.17 51.53
N ALA A 487 9.33 13.86 51.33
CA ALA A 487 8.70 12.91 52.26
C ALA A 487 9.70 12.30 53.27
N TRP A 488 10.99 12.64 53.15
CA TRP A 488 12.08 12.32 54.08
C TRP A 488 12.52 13.61 54.76
#